data_AF-A0A8C4J6D2-F1
#
_entry.id   AF-A0A8C4J6D2-F1
#
_cell.length_a   1.000
_cell.length_b   1.000
_cell.length_c   1.000
_cell.angle_alpha   90.00
_cell.angle_beta   90.00
_cell.angle_gamma   90.00
#
_symmetry.space_group_name_H-M   'P 1'
#
loop_
_entity.id
_entity.type
_entity.pdbx_description
1 polymer ?
#
loop_
_entity_poly.entity_id
_entity_poly.type
_entity_poly.pdbx_seq_one_letter_code
_entity_poly.pdbx_strand_id
1 'polypeptide(L)'
;MPRAFWRKVGDIVWAKIYGFPWWPARILTITVSRKDNGLLVRQEATISWFGSPTTSFLALSQLSPFLENFQLRFNKKRKGLYRKRILWEIEHLFYFSNQIIILYGNT
;
A
#
# COMPACT_ATOMS: atom_id res chain seq x y z
N MET A 1 15.32 6.79 14.74
CA MET A 1 14.22 6.02 14.12
C MET A 1 14.33 6.19 12.60
N PRO A 2 14.54 5.13 11.79
CA PRO A 2 14.64 5.32 10.35
C PRO A 2 13.27 5.74 9.79
N ARG A 3 13.28 6.72 8.87
CA ARG A 3 12.09 7.24 8.20
C ARG A 3 11.40 6.11 7.43
N ALA A 4 10.10 5.97 7.65
CA ALA A 4 9.19 5.13 6.87
C ALA A 4 9.43 5.28 5.36
N PHE A 5 10.00 4.25 4.73
CA PHE A 5 10.39 4.24 3.31
C PHE A 5 9.20 4.12 2.33
N TRP A 6 7.98 3.96 2.86
CA TRP A 6 6.74 3.62 2.14
C TRP A 6 5.85 4.83 1.78
N ARG A 7 6.40 6.05 1.85
CA ARG A 7 5.69 7.31 1.58
C ARG A 7 6.24 8.04 0.36
N LYS A 8 6.46 7.33 -0.76
CA LYS A 8 6.76 7.94 -2.06
C LYS A 8 5.80 7.44 -3.14
N VAL A 9 5.74 8.18 -4.24
CA VAL A 9 5.01 7.76 -5.45
C VAL A 9 5.55 6.42 -5.93
N GLY A 10 4.63 5.51 -6.28
CA GLY A 10 4.93 4.15 -6.71
C GLY A 10 4.95 3.12 -5.58
N ASP A 11 5.01 3.52 -4.31
CA ASP A 11 4.97 2.57 -3.21
C ASP A 11 3.63 1.85 -3.14
N ILE A 12 3.70 0.55 -2.82
CA ILE A 12 2.52 -0.24 -2.47
C ILE A 12 2.28 -0.10 -0.98
N VAL A 13 1.02 0.14 -0.63
CA VAL A 13 0.56 0.31 0.74
C VAL A 13 -0.72 -0.47 0.96
N TRP A 14 -0.98 -0.82 2.22
CA TRP A 14 -2.33 -1.14 2.65
C TRP A 14 -3.08 0.17 2.88
N ALA A 15 -4.26 0.31 2.28
CA ALA A 15 -5.13 1.46 2.45
C ALA A 15 -6.46 1.03 3.10
N LYS A 16 -7.04 1.93 3.90
CA LYS A 16 -8.29 1.70 4.64
C LYS A 16 -9.30 2.82 4.43
N ILE A 17 -10.49 2.41 3.98
CA ILE A 17 -11.69 3.25 3.96
C ILE A 17 -12.77 2.65 4.86
N TYR A 18 -13.73 3.48 5.27
CA TYR A 18 -14.86 3.03 6.09
C TYR A 18 -15.70 1.96 5.35
N GLY A 19 -16.18 0.95 6.06
CA GLY A 19 -16.99 -0.13 5.48
C GLY A 19 -16.23 -1.23 4.71
N PHE A 20 -14.94 -1.04 4.40
CA PHE A 20 -14.12 -2.02 3.67
C PHE A 20 -12.94 -2.54 4.51
N PRO A 21 -12.43 -3.75 4.26
CA PRO A 21 -11.18 -4.23 4.87
C PRO A 21 -9.98 -3.40 4.39
N TRP A 22 -8.83 -3.62 5.02
CA TRP A 22 -7.56 -3.15 4.46
C TRP A 22 -7.33 -3.79 3.09
N TRP A 23 -6.96 -2.96 2.12
CA TRP A 23 -6.78 -3.40 0.73
C TRP A 23 -5.52 -2.80 0.13
N PRO A 24 -4.77 -3.53 -0.71
CA PRO A 24 -3.56 -2.98 -1.31
C PRO A 24 -3.88 -1.92 -2.35
N ALA A 25 -3.05 -0.90 -2.37
CA ALA A 25 -3.12 0.21 -3.30
C ALA A 25 -1.72 0.72 -3.62
N ARG A 26 -1.58 1.43 -4.73
CA ARG A 26 -0.34 2.12 -5.13
C ARG A 26 -0.49 3.62 -4.94
N ILE A 27 0.53 4.25 -4.37
CA ILE A 27 0.59 5.71 -4.25
C ILE A 27 0.83 6.32 -5.63
N LEU A 28 -0.07 7.19 -6.08
CA LEU A 28 0.06 7.96 -7.33
C LEU A 28 0.69 9.32 -7.07
N THR A 29 0.26 10.01 -6.02
CA THR A 29 0.76 11.34 -5.65
C THR A 29 0.71 11.51 -4.13
N ILE A 30 1.54 12.41 -3.60
CA ILE A 30 1.50 12.83 -2.20
C ILE A 30 1.41 14.34 -2.15
N THR A 31 0.38 14.84 -1.49
CA THR A 31 0.15 16.28 -1.30
C THR A 31 0.45 16.65 0.13
N VAL A 32 1.30 17.66 0.32
CA VAL A 32 1.63 18.21 1.63
C VAL A 32 1.16 19.67 1.64
N SER A 33 0.22 20.00 2.52
CA SER A 33 -0.17 21.39 2.77
C SER A 33 0.51 21.92 4.02
N ARG A 34 1.06 23.13 3.93
CA ARG A 34 1.68 23.86 5.05
C ARG A 34 1.04 25.23 5.18
N LYS A 35 0.99 25.76 6.40
CA LYS A 35 0.68 27.17 6.68
C LYS A 35 1.88 28.05 6.33
N ASP A 36 1.65 29.36 6.25
CA ASP A 36 2.67 30.38 5.96
C ASP A 36 3.83 30.37 6.99
N ASN A 37 3.56 29.92 8.21
CA ASN A 37 4.57 29.71 9.26
C ASN A 37 5.33 28.37 9.14
N GLY A 38 5.16 27.64 8.05
CA GLY A 38 5.83 26.36 7.78
C GLY A 38 5.22 25.15 8.50
N LEU A 39 4.21 25.32 9.36
CA LEU A 39 3.56 24.20 10.06
C LEU A 39 2.82 23.29 9.10
N LEU A 40 3.05 21.98 9.21
CA LEU A 40 2.36 20.97 8.40
C LEU A 40 0.90 20.87 8.83
N VAL A 41 -0.01 21.12 7.88
CA VAL A 41 -1.46 21.13 8.11
C VAL A 41 -2.04 19.77 7.79
N ARG A 42 -1.69 19.24 6.62
CA ARG A 42 -2.25 17.98 6.13
C ARG A 42 -1.26 17.29 5.20
N GLN A 43 -1.24 15.98 5.28
CA GLN A 43 -0.52 15.15 4.32
C GLN A 43 -1.44 14.03 3.85
N GLU A 44 -1.63 13.97 2.54
CA GLU A 44 -2.54 13.04 1.89
C GLU A 44 -1.87 12.37 0.71
N ALA A 45 -2.41 11.23 0.31
CA ALA A 45 -2.03 10.54 -0.89
C ALA A 45 -3.24 10.30 -1.78
N THR A 46 -3.04 10.46 -3.08
CA THR A 46 -3.92 9.85 -4.08
C THR A 46 -3.39 8.45 -4.34
N ILE A 47 -4.28 7.46 -4.29
CA ILE A 47 -3.93 6.04 -4.48
C ILE A 47 -4.82 5.41 -5.54
N SER A 48 -4.30 4.39 -6.23
CA SER A 48 -5.09 3.46 -7.05
C SER A 48 -5.23 2.11 -6.37
N TRP A 49 -6.44 1.59 -6.29
CA TRP A 49 -6.72 0.31 -5.64
C TRP A 49 -6.35 -0.86 -6.56
N PHE A 50 -5.68 -1.88 -6.02
CA PHE A 50 -5.42 -3.08 -6.82
C PHE A 50 -6.70 -3.88 -7.07
N GLY A 51 -6.93 -4.26 -8.32
CA GLY A 51 -8.14 -4.99 -8.72
C GLY A 51 -9.41 -4.14 -8.81
N SER A 52 -9.28 -2.81 -8.80
CA SER A 52 -10.37 -1.87 -9.04
C SER A 52 -9.89 -0.72 -9.94
N PRO A 53 -10.73 -0.17 -10.83
CA PRO A 53 -10.38 1.02 -11.61
C PRO A 53 -10.43 2.32 -10.77
N THR A 54 -10.86 2.24 -9.50
CA THR A 54 -11.08 3.42 -8.67
C THR A 54 -9.80 3.97 -8.07
N THR A 55 -9.78 5.28 -7.89
CA THR A 55 -8.77 6.01 -7.12
C THR A 55 -9.40 6.63 -5.87
N SER A 56 -8.60 6.93 -4.86
CA SER A 56 -9.07 7.62 -3.65
C SER A 56 -8.04 8.58 -3.11
N PHE A 57 -8.52 9.58 -2.37
CA PHE A 57 -7.70 10.56 -1.65
C PHE A 57 -7.79 10.25 -0.17
N LEU A 58 -6.65 9.90 0.44
CA LEU A 58 -6.61 9.39 1.81
C LEU A 58 -5.55 10.13 2.63
N ALA A 59 -5.85 10.38 3.90
CA ALA A 59 -4.84 10.83 4.86
C ALA A 59 -3.80 9.72 5.06
N LEU A 60 -2.55 10.10 5.33
CA LEU A 60 -1.50 9.08 5.54
C LEU A 60 -1.72 8.17 6.75
N SER A 61 -2.59 8.55 7.69
CA SER A 61 -3.03 7.70 8.82
C SER A 61 -3.91 6.53 8.37
N GLN A 62 -4.51 6.62 7.18
CA GLN A 62 -5.30 5.55 6.58
C GLN A 62 -4.46 4.59 5.72
N LEU A 63 -3.15 4.80 5.70
CA LEU A 63 -2.18 4.00 4.96
C LEU A 63 -1.25 3.25 5.93
N SER A 64 -0.76 2.10 5.50
CA SER A 64 0.14 1.26 6.27
C SER A 64 1.14 0.56 5.33
N PRO A 65 2.42 0.40 5.73
CA PRO A 65 3.44 -0.20 4.89
C PRO A 65 3.03 -1.61 4.44
N PHE A 66 3.18 -1.89 3.15
CA PHE A 66 2.72 -3.14 2.56
C PHE A 66 3.44 -4.38 3.11
N LEU A 67 4.78 -4.40 3.02
CA LEU A 67 5.61 -5.54 3.42
C LEU A 67 5.50 -5.81 4.92
N GLU A 68 5.69 -4.77 5.74
CA GLU A 68 5.70 -4.86 7.20
C GLU A 68 4.38 -5.40 7.77
N ASN A 69 3.26 -5.13 7.10
CA ASN A 69 1.94 -5.53 7.56
C ASN A 69 1.33 -6.66 6.73
N PHE A 70 2.11 -7.27 5.83
CA PHE A 70 1.59 -8.26 4.90
C PHE A 70 0.97 -9.45 5.62
N GLN A 71 1.69 -10.08 6.55
CA GLN A 71 1.18 -11.25 7.29
C GLN A 71 -0.03 -10.91 8.17
N LEU A 72 -0.08 -9.70 8.72
CA LEU A 72 -1.18 -9.24 9.58
C LEU A 72 -2.47 -9.00 8.78
N ARG A 73 -2.35 -8.45 7.56
CA ARG A 73 -3.50 -7.96 6.77
C ARG A 73 -3.91 -8.92 5.65
N PHE A 74 -3.01 -9.80 5.23
CA PHE A 74 -3.30 -10.81 4.21
C PHE A 74 -4.21 -11.90 4.78
N ASN A 75 -5.48 -11.87 4.39
CA ASN A 75 -6.44 -12.89 4.79
C ASN A 75 -6.32 -14.14 3.89
N LYS A 76 -5.56 -15.14 4.35
CA LYS A 76 -5.36 -16.43 3.68
C LYS A 76 -6.67 -17.20 3.40
N LYS A 77 -7.73 -16.94 4.15
CA LYS A 77 -9.03 -17.65 4.04
C LYS A 77 -9.97 -17.04 2.99
N ARG A 78 -9.68 -15.84 2.47
CA ARG A 78 -10.47 -15.24 1.38
C ARG A 78 -10.15 -15.92 0.04
N LYS A 79 -11.13 -16.64 -0.49
CA LYS A 79 -11.10 -17.26 -1.83
C LYS A 79 -11.65 -16.27 -2.87
N GLY A 80 -11.35 -16.50 -4.15
CA GLY A 80 -11.89 -15.72 -5.28
C GLY A 80 -10.91 -14.72 -5.90
N LEU A 81 -11.45 -13.77 -6.68
CA LEU A 81 -10.71 -12.81 -7.53
C LEU A 81 -9.69 -11.97 -6.73
N TYR A 82 -9.99 -11.69 -5.46
CA TYR A 82 -9.12 -11.03 -4.50
C TYR A 82 -7.75 -11.69 -4.38
N ARG A 83 -7.73 -13.00 -4.11
CA ARG A 83 -6.49 -13.73 -3.85
C ARG A 83 -5.66 -13.84 -5.12
N LYS A 84 -6.28 -14.15 -6.26
CA LYS A 84 -5.58 -14.20 -7.55
C LYS A 84 -5.01 -12.84 -7.92
N ARG A 85 -5.80 -11.76 -7.92
CA ARG A 85 -5.32 -10.44 -8.33
C ARG A 85 -4.22 -9.91 -7.41
N ILE A 86 -4.34 -10.12 -6.10
CA ILE A 86 -3.29 -9.74 -5.15
C ILE A 86 -2.02 -10.56 -5.36
N LEU A 87 -2.10 -11.89 -5.51
CA LEU A 87 -0.93 -12.73 -5.76
C LEU A 87 -0.23 -12.38 -7.07
N TRP A 88 -0.96 -12.16 -8.16
CA TRP A 88 -0.38 -11.79 -9.45
C TRP A 88 0.32 -10.42 -9.39
N GLU A 89 -0.31 -9.43 -8.75
CA GLU A 89 0.29 -8.10 -8.62
C GLU A 89 1.51 -8.14 -7.69
N ILE A 90 1.43 -8.90 -6.59
CA ILE A 90 2.56 -9.23 -5.70
C ILE A 90 3.69 -9.88 -6.50
N GLU A 91 3.44 -10.98 -7.20
CA GLU A 91 4.46 -11.70 -7.98
C GLU A 91 5.10 -10.79 -9.01
N HIS A 92 4.31 -10.01 -9.76
CA HIS A 92 4.82 -9.07 -10.74
C HIS A 92 5.67 -7.95 -10.11
N LEU A 93 5.25 -7.41 -8.97
CA LEU A 93 6.00 -6.40 -8.21
C LEU A 93 7.29 -6.97 -7.58
N PHE A 94 7.28 -8.24 -7.20
CA PHE A 94 8.42 -8.93 -6.60
C PHE A 94 9.45 -9.42 -7.63
N TYR A 95 9.00 -9.82 -8.82
CA TYR A 95 9.89 -10.06 -9.97
C TYR A 95 10.60 -8.78 -10.42
N PHE A 96 9.96 -7.62 -10.27
CA PHE A 96 10.57 -6.33 -10.63
C PHE A 96 11.52 -5.77 -9.56
N SER A 97 11.39 -6.19 -8.28
CA SER A 97 12.21 -5.64 -7.18
C SER A 97 13.34 -6.54 -6.65
N ASN A 98 13.51 -7.77 -7.17
CA ASN A 98 14.62 -8.68 -6.85
C ASN A 98 14.86 -8.96 -5.35
N GLN A 99 13.82 -8.96 -4.50
CA GLN A 99 13.98 -9.22 -3.05
C GLN A 99 13.13 -10.34 -2.44
N ILE A 100 12.25 -11.04 -3.20
CA ILE A 100 11.34 -12.05 -2.61
C ILE A 100 11.62 -13.52 -2.94
N ILE A 101 12.61 -13.83 -3.76
CA ILE A 101 13.10 -15.21 -3.88
C ILE A 101 13.62 -15.75 -2.52
N ILE A 102 13.99 -14.85 -1.59
CA ILE A 102 14.52 -15.22 -0.27
C ILE A 102 13.42 -15.67 0.73
N LEU A 103 12.14 -15.32 0.51
CA LEU A 103 11.07 -15.64 1.48
C LEU A 103 10.21 -16.86 1.14
N TYR A 104 10.30 -17.37 -0.09
CA TYR A 104 9.63 -18.61 -0.51
C TYR A 104 10.61 -19.74 -0.86
N GLY A 105 11.90 -19.53 -0.63
CA GLY A 105 12.99 -20.46 -0.99
C GLY A 105 13.88 -20.85 0.19
N ASN A 106 13.31 -21.24 1.33
CA ASN A 106 14.02 -22.09 2.29
C ASN A 106 13.02 -22.90 3.14
N THR A 107 12.99 -24.20 2.82
CA THR A 107 12.51 -25.38 3.57
C THR A 107 11.16 -25.33 4.24
#